data_AF-A0A9P0JMW1-F1
#
_entry.id   AF-A0A9P0JMW1-F1
#
_cell.length_a   1.000
_cell.length_b   1.000
_cell.length_c   1.000
_cell.angle_alpha   90.00
_cell.angle_beta   90.00
_cell.angle_gamma   90.00
#
_symmetry.space_group_name_H-M   'P 1'
#
loop_
_entity.id
_entity.type
_entity.pdbx_description
1 polymer ?
#
loop_
_entity_poly.entity_id
_entity_poly.type
_entity_poly.pdbx_seq_one_letter_code
_entity_poly.pdbx_strand_id
1 'polypeptide(L)' 'MQIQTLVHYKVEQRMGTVHGEELPYIFGAPLVDGFSHFPKNYTRAELALSESFIIYVANFARTG' A
#
# COMPACT_ATOMS: atom_id res chain seq x y z
N MET A 1 -21.09 -9.23 -22.42
CA MET A 1 -19.68 -9.01 -22.05
C MET A 1 -19.52 -7.79 -21.11
N GLN A 2 -20.40 -7.64 -20.11
CA GLN A 2 -20.35 -6.54 -19.11
C GLN A 2 -20.64 -7.06 -17.69
N ILE A 3 -21.28 -8.23 -17.57
CA ILE A 3 -21.66 -8.85 -16.30
C ILE A 3 -20.53 -9.65 -15.61
N GLN A 4 -19.52 -10.11 -16.35
CA GLN A 4 -18.40 -10.90 -15.80
C GLN A 4 -17.36 -10.03 -15.06
N THR A 5 -17.25 -8.75 -15.38
CA THR A 5 -16.25 -7.85 -14.78
C THR A 5 -16.64 -7.38 -13.37
N LEU A 6 -17.95 -7.29 -13.08
CA LEU A 6 -18.44 -6.80 -11.78
C LEU A 6 -18.26 -7.80 -10.63
N VAL A 7 -18.20 -9.10 -10.93
CA VAL A 7 -17.97 -10.14 -9.92
C VAL A 7 -16.50 -10.19 -9.50
N HIS A 8 -15.59 -9.98 -10.46
CA HIS A 8 -14.15 -9.93 -10.19
C HIS A 8 -13.76 -8.68 -9.39
N TYR A 9 -14.39 -7.54 -9.70
CA TYR A 9 -14.14 -6.26 -9.01
C TYR A 9 -14.51 -6.26 -7.52
N LYS A 10 -15.40 -7.14 -7.07
CA LYS A 10 -15.99 -7.09 -5.73
C LYS A 10 -15.33 -8.02 -4.70
N VAL A 11 -14.47 -8.95 -5.13
CA VAL A 11 -13.77 -9.87 -4.21
C VAL A 11 -12.54 -9.21 -3.60
N GLU A 12 -11.75 -8.47 -4.39
CA GLU A 12 -10.60 -7.70 -3.90
C GLU A 12 -11.00 -6.66 -2.85
N GLN A 13 -12.10 -5.93 -3.07
CA GLN A 13 -12.56 -4.89 -2.13
C GLN A 13 -13.14 -5.43 -0.81
N ARG A 14 -13.26 -6.75 -0.65
CA ARG A 14 -13.78 -7.39 0.58
C ARG A 14 -12.71 -7.99 1.46
N MET A 15 -11.48 -8.06 0.96
CA MET A 15 -10.34 -8.41 1.79
C MET A 15 -9.99 -7.16 2.60
N GLY A 16 -9.97 -7.29 3.93
CA GLY A 16 -9.32 -6.28 4.77
C GLY A 16 -7.81 -6.30 4.53
N THR A 17 -7.02 -5.81 5.48
CA THR A 17 -5.57 -5.89 5.35
C THR A 17 -5.10 -7.35 5.35
N VAL A 18 -4.50 -7.78 4.24
CA VAL A 18 -3.81 -9.07 4.14
C VAL A 18 -2.41 -8.92 4.71
N HIS A 19 -1.91 -9.97 5.37
CA HIS A 19 -0.55 -9.96 5.89
C HIS A 19 0.47 -9.66 4.79
N GLY A 20 1.34 -8.67 5.01
CA GLY A 20 2.37 -8.25 4.06
C GLY A 20 1.96 -7.08 3.16
N GLU A 21 0.71 -6.64 3.20
CA GLU A 21 0.27 -5.43 2.48
C GLU A 21 0.88 -4.16 3.04
N GLU A 22 1.41 -4.18 4.27
CA GLU A 22 2.13 -3.06 4.87
C GLU A 22 3.55 -2.86 4.31
N LEU A 23 4.14 -3.91 3.71
CA LEU A 23 5.53 -3.92 3.23
C LEU A 23 5.84 -2.81 2.20
N PRO A 24 5.00 -2.54 1.19
CA PRO A 24 5.28 -1.48 0.24
C PRO A 24 5.37 -0.10 0.93
N TYR A 25 4.59 0.12 1.99
CA TYR A 25 4.52 1.41 2.69
C TYR A 25 5.74 1.67 3.57
N ILE A 26 6.22 0.67 4.30
CA ILE A 26 7.43 0.80 5.13
C ILE A 26 8.69 0.97 4.26
N PHE A 27 8.72 0.39 3.06
CA PHE A 27 9.84 0.52 2.12
C PHE A 27 9.73 1.73 1.18
N GLY A 28 8.67 2.53 1.27
CA GLY A 28 8.53 3.75 0.47
C GLY A 28 8.16 3.53 -1.00
N ALA A 29 7.58 2.38 -1.35
CA ALA A 29 7.15 2.10 -2.72
C ALA A 29 6.18 3.15 -3.28
N PRO A 30 5.20 3.67 -2.51
CA PRO A 30 4.33 4.75 -3.00
C PRO A 30 5.04 6.06 -3.36
N LEU A 31 6.18 6.35 -2.72
CA LEU A 31 6.92 7.60 -2.92
C LEU A 31 7.70 7.63 -4.24
N VAL A 32 7.89 6.47 -4.87
CA VAL A 32 8.63 6.30 -6.13
C VAL A 32 7.76 5.67 -7.23
N ASP A 33 6.44 5.69 -7.06
CA ASP A 33 5.45 5.09 -7.99
C ASP A 33 5.59 3.57 -8.19
N GLY A 34 6.00 2.89 -7.12
CA GLY A 34 6.22 1.45 -7.08
C GLY A 34 7.59 1.01 -7.59
N PHE A 35 8.07 -0.13 -7.10
CA PHE A 35 9.31 -0.74 -7.56
C PHE A 35 9.31 -2.26 -7.34
N SER A 36 10.14 -3.00 -8.08
CA SER A 36 10.28 -4.46 -7.95
C SER A 36 8.92 -5.18 -8.08
N HIS A 37 8.60 -6.08 -7.13
CA HIS A 37 7.35 -6.83 -7.06
C HIS A 37 6.19 -6.05 -6.40
N PHE A 38 6.39 -4.78 -6.01
CA PHE A 38 5.33 -3.98 -5.41
C PHE A 38 4.35 -3.44 -6.47
N PRO A 39 3.07 -3.28 -6.10
CA PRO A 39 2.06 -2.75 -7.01
C PRO A 39 2.39 -1.32 -7.44
N LYS A 40 1.73 -0.90 -8.52
CA LYS A 40 1.79 0.47 -9.05
C LYS A 40 0.41 1.11 -8.92
N ASN A 41 0.33 2.42 -9.04
CA ASN A 41 -0.91 3.23 -8.91
C ASN A 41 -1.40 3.39 -7.47
N TYR A 42 -0.53 3.90 -6.61
CA TYR A 42 -0.93 4.30 -5.26
C TYR A 42 -1.81 5.55 -5.27
N THR A 43 -2.79 5.58 -4.40
CA THR A 43 -3.64 6.72 -4.11
C THR A 43 -2.89 7.76 -3.28
N ARG A 44 -3.40 9.01 -3.27
CA ARG A 44 -2.83 10.07 -2.43
C ARG A 44 -2.86 9.73 -0.93
N ALA A 45 -3.84 8.95 -0.49
CA ALA A 45 -3.92 8.49 0.90
C ALA A 45 -2.80 7.49 1.21
N GLU A 46 -2.48 6.60 0.28
CA GLU A 46 -1.41 5.61 0.38
C GLU A 46 -0.01 6.25 0.37
N LEU A 47 0.18 7.34 -0.37
CA LEU A 47 1.40 8.15 -0.27
C LEU A 47 1.56 8.74 1.14
N ALA A 48 0.54 9.44 1.65
CA ALA A 48 0.59 10.03 2.99
C ALA A 48 0.77 8.98 4.10
N LEU A 49 0.20 7.78 3.91
CA LEU A 49 0.41 6.65 4.81
C LEU A 49 1.88 6.21 4.81
N SER A 50 2.49 6.03 3.64
CA SER A 50 3.90 5.63 3.53
C SER A 50 4.84 6.65 4.16
N GLU A 51 4.63 7.95 3.91
CA GLU A 51 5.39 9.02 4.54
C GLU A 51 5.32 8.95 6.08
N SER A 52 4.10 8.85 6.61
CA SER A 52 3.86 8.80 8.04
C SER A 52 4.49 7.55 8.67
N PHE A 53 4.36 6.40 8.02
CA PHE A 53 4.93 5.13 8.48
C PHE A 53 6.46 5.24 8.60
N ILE A 54 7.13 5.69 7.52
CA ILE A 54 8.59 5.84 7.49
C ILE A 54 9.05 6.81 8.59
N ILE A 55 8.35 7.93 8.78
CA ILE A 55 8.67 8.88 9.85
C ILE A 55 8.58 8.22 11.23
N TYR A 56 7.51 7.47 11.51
CA TYR A 56 7.37 6.79 12.80
C TYR A 56 8.45 5.73 13.03
N VAL A 57 8.77 4.92 12.01
CA VAL A 57 9.84 3.92 12.09
C VAL A 57 11.20 4.59 12.28
N ALA A 58 11.48 5.68 11.55
CA ALA A 58 12.73 6.41 11.66
C ALA A 58 12.90 7.08 13.04
N ASN A 59 11.81 7.64 13.58
CA ASN A 59 11.80 8.21 14.93
C ASN A 59 12.04 7.12 15.97
N PHE A 60 11.33 5.99 15.89
CA PHE A 60 11.54 4.84 16.77
C PHE A 60 12.99 4.31 16.69
N ALA A 61 13.55 4.16 15.49
CA ALA A 61 14.94 3.73 15.32
C ALA A 61 15.95 4.73 15.91
N ARG A 62 15.60 6.02 15.97
CA ARG A 62 16.46 7.08 16.50
C ARG A 62 16.38 7.20 18.03
N THR A 63 15.18 7.13 18.59
CA THR A 63 14.94 7.51 20.00
C THR A 63 14.25 6.45 20.84
N GLY A 64 13.86 5.30 20.27
CA GLY A 64 12.88 4.41 20.87
C GLY A 64 11.48 5.03 20.87
#